data_AF-A0A7X5E293-F1
#
_entry.id   AF-A0A7X5E293-F1
#
_cell.length_a   1.000
_cell.length_b   1.000
_cell.length_c   1.000
_cell.angle_alpha   90.00
_cell.angle_beta   90.00
_cell.angle_gamma   90.00
#
_symmetry.space_group_name_H-M   'P 1'
#
loop_
_entity.id
_entity.type
_entity.pdbx_description
1 polymer ?
#
loop_
_entity_poly.entity_id
_entity_poly.type
_entity_poly.pdbx_seq_one_letter_code
_entity_poly.pdbx_strand_id
1 'polypeptide(L)'
;MLDRRTRKYTFVKGEDFMKIDAKIYLPKNPSALLATASVCLDDCFIIRGVKIIEGSKTIFVSMPSRKVDEEYHDVCYPCTKEFRQEFDQAVLDAYAEAVASESK
;
A
#
# COMPACT_ATOMS: atom_id res chain seq x y z
N MET A 1 -9.21 -1.52 -33.64
CA MET A 1 -8.39 -2.24 -32.62
C MET A 1 -7.30 -1.28 -32.19
N LEU A 2 -7.56 -0.43 -31.19
CA LEU A 2 -6.65 0.64 -30.79
C LEU A 2 -5.59 0.10 -29.83
N ASP A 3 -4.34 0.26 -30.22
CA ASP A 3 -3.14 -0.09 -29.44
C ASP A 3 -3.12 0.70 -28.11
N ARG A 4 -3.09 -0.04 -26.99
CA ARG A 4 -3.11 0.48 -25.61
C ARG A 4 -1.71 0.73 -25.04
N ARG A 5 -0.66 0.85 -25.86
CA ARG A 5 0.71 1.08 -25.37
C ARG A 5 1.02 2.57 -25.41
N THR A 6 1.44 3.10 -24.27
CA THR A 6 1.96 4.46 -24.03
C THR A 6 0.95 5.58 -23.76
N ARG A 7 0.20 5.46 -22.64
CA ARG A 7 -0.14 6.68 -21.89
C ARG A 7 1.17 7.29 -21.40
N LYS A 8 1.65 8.34 -22.08
CA LYS A 8 2.81 9.12 -21.68
C LYS A 8 2.45 9.87 -20.40
N TYR A 9 2.73 9.27 -19.24
CA TYR A 9 2.75 10.02 -17.99
C TYR A 9 3.90 11.02 -18.07
N THR A 10 3.58 12.31 -17.94
CA THR A 10 4.60 13.36 -17.85
C THR A 10 4.90 13.51 -16.36
N PHE A 11 6.02 12.94 -15.92
CA PHE A 11 6.47 13.07 -14.53
C PHE A 11 7.05 14.47 -14.34
N VAL A 12 6.30 15.34 -13.66
CA VAL A 12 6.83 16.60 -13.17
C VAL A 12 7.59 16.26 -11.89
N LYS A 13 8.91 16.46 -11.85
CA LYS A 13 9.68 16.37 -10.60
C LYS A 13 9.20 17.51 -9.70
N GLY A 14 8.30 17.20 -8.77
CA GLY A 14 8.08 18.05 -7.60
C GLY A 14 9.33 18.01 -6.72
N GLU A 15 9.70 19.15 -6.15
CA GLU A 15 10.84 19.24 -5.22
C GLU A 15 10.48 18.74 -3.80
N ASP A 16 9.21 18.44 -3.56
CA ASP A 16 8.70 18.01 -2.26
C ASP A 16 8.50 16.48 -2.22
N PHE A 17 8.93 15.88 -1.11
CA PHE A 17 8.63 14.49 -0.77
C PHE A 17 7.13 14.37 -0.44
N MET A 18 6.46 13.38 -1.04
CA MET A 18 5.05 13.11 -0.78
C MET A 18 4.89 12.61 0.65
N LYS A 19 4.06 13.28 1.45
CA LYS A 19 3.74 12.88 2.82
C LYS A 19 2.84 11.65 2.79
N ILE A 20 3.21 10.62 3.54
CA ILE A 20 2.47 9.36 3.62
C ILE A 20 2.07 9.11 5.07
N ASP A 21 0.77 9.13 5.35
CA ASP A 21 0.22 8.78 6.66
C ASP A 21 -0.53 7.45 6.56
N ALA A 22 -0.15 6.46 7.37
CA ALA A 22 -0.79 5.14 7.36
C ALA A 22 -1.58 4.90 8.65
N LYS A 23 -2.86 4.55 8.51
CA LYS A 23 -3.71 4.09 9.61
C LYS A 23 -3.90 2.59 9.56
N ILE A 24 -3.49 1.92 10.63
CA ILE A 24 -3.49 0.46 10.74
C ILE A 24 -4.72 -0.05 11.47
N TYR A 25 -5.25 -1.17 11.00
CA TYR A 25 -6.36 -1.90 11.58
C TYR A 25 -5.91 -3.34 11.80
N LEU A 26 -5.66 -3.70 13.06
CA LEU A 26 -5.26 -5.04 13.47
C LEU A 26 -6.50 -5.96 13.50
N PRO A 27 -6.43 -7.16 12.92
CA PRO A 27 -7.48 -8.16 12.99
C PRO A 27 -7.44 -8.85 14.36
N LYS A 28 -8.61 -9.26 14.85
CA LYS A 28 -8.71 -9.99 16.14
C LYS A 28 -7.99 -11.35 16.11
N ASN A 29 -7.95 -11.99 14.95
CA ASN A 29 -7.30 -13.28 14.73
C ASN A 29 -6.29 -13.13 13.57
N PRO A 30 -5.01 -12.85 13.87
CA PRO A 30 -3.98 -12.79 12.85
C PRO A 30 -3.76 -14.19 12.25
N SER A 31 -3.70 -14.25 10.92
CA SER A 31 -3.32 -15.45 10.17
C SER A 31 -2.32 -15.04 9.10
N ALA A 32 -2.53 -15.42 7.83
CA ALA A 32 -1.76 -14.86 6.72
C ALA A 32 -1.95 -13.34 6.57
N LEU A 33 -3.11 -12.81 6.94
CA LEU A 33 -3.36 -11.36 7.01
C LEU A 33 -3.01 -10.85 8.41
N LEU A 34 -1.95 -10.05 8.48
CA LEU A 34 -1.50 -9.43 9.73
C LEU A 34 -2.25 -8.15 10.06
N ALA A 35 -2.52 -7.31 9.05
CA ALA A 35 -3.26 -6.08 9.23
C ALA A 35 -3.87 -5.57 7.92
N THR A 36 -4.89 -4.72 8.05
CA THR A 36 -5.37 -3.88 6.95
C THR A 36 -4.96 -2.44 7.24
N ALA A 37 -4.61 -1.69 6.21
CA ALA A 37 -4.20 -0.29 6.30
C ALA A 37 -5.04 0.60 5.38
N SER A 38 -5.21 1.84 5.80
CA SER A 38 -5.64 2.95 4.94
C SER A 38 -4.53 3.98 4.91
N VAL A 39 -4.09 4.36 3.72
CA VAL A 39 -2.95 5.26 3.53
C VAL A 39 -3.42 6.57 2.94
N CYS A 40 -3.06 7.69 3.57
CA CYS A 40 -3.30 9.03 3.09
C CYS A 40 -2.03 9.56 2.42
N LEU A 41 -2.17 10.11 1.22
CA LEU A 41 -1.11 10.76 0.46
C LEU A 41 -1.38 12.26 0.46
N ASP A 42 -0.39 13.04 0.92
CA ASP A 42 -0.41 14.51 0.98
C ASP A 42 -1.69 15.11 1.58
N ASP A 43 -2.29 14.44 2.57
CA ASP A 43 -3.56 14.84 3.20
C ASP A 43 -4.73 15.07 2.20
N CYS A 44 -4.59 14.60 0.96
CA CYS A 44 -5.50 14.91 -0.14
C CYS A 44 -6.09 13.67 -0.81
N PHE A 45 -5.49 12.50 -0.62
CA PHE A 45 -5.93 11.26 -1.24
C PHE A 45 -5.81 10.05 -0.31
N ILE A 46 -6.88 9.26 -0.16
CA ILE A 46 -6.88 8.08 0.72
C ILE A 46 -7.04 6.81 -0.10
N ILE A 47 -6.06 5.92 0.04
CA ILE A 47 -6.08 4.55 -0.47
C ILE A 47 -6.56 3.63 0.66
N ARG A 48 -7.68 2.94 0.44
CA ARG A 48 -8.22 1.95 1.37
C ARG A 48 -7.96 0.54 0.88
N GLY A 49 -7.85 -0.40 1.82
CA GLY A 49 -7.75 -1.83 1.51
C GLY A 49 -6.32 -2.28 1.20
N VAL A 50 -5.32 -1.52 1.64
CA VAL A 50 -3.93 -1.96 1.68
C VAL A 50 -3.84 -3.07 2.73
N LYS A 51 -3.10 -4.14 2.46
CA LYS A 51 -3.00 -5.29 3.35
C LYS A 51 -1.54 -5.55 3.70
N ILE A 52 -1.29 -5.88 4.96
CA ILE A 52 0.01 -6.36 5.43
C ILE A 52 -0.12 -7.86 5.61
N ILE A 53 0.66 -8.61 4.84
CA ILE A 53 0.56 -10.06 4.74
C ILE A 53 1.88 -10.69 5.18
N GLU A 54 1.79 -11.76 5.95
CA GLU A 54 2.94 -12.60 6.28
C GLU A 54 3.22 -13.57 5.14
N GLY A 55 4.33 -13.36 4.42
CA GLY A 55 4.85 -14.35 3.48
C GLY A 55 5.67 -15.42 4.19
N SER A 56 6.17 -16.40 3.44
CA SER A 56 6.91 -17.54 4.03
C SER A 56 8.19 -17.16 4.79
N LYS A 57 8.77 -15.98 4.53
CA LYS A 57 10.02 -15.51 5.15
C LYS A 57 10.03 -14.03 5.54
N THR A 58 9.07 -13.25 5.04
CA THR A 58 9.08 -11.78 5.13
C THR A 58 7.65 -11.26 5.13
N ILE A 59 7.41 -10.19 5.86
CA ILE A 59 6.16 -9.44 5.82
C ILE A 59 6.22 -8.49 4.62
N PHE A 60 5.12 -8.37 3.88
CA PHE A 60 5.03 -7.47 2.73
C PHE A 60 3.68 -6.76 2.64
N VAL A 61 3.70 -5.62 1.96
CA VAL A 61 2.50 -4.83 1.68
C VAL A 61 1.89 -5.27 0.35
N SER A 62 0.61 -5.62 0.40
CA SER A 62 -0.22 -5.97 -0.75
C SER A 62 -1.18 -4.82 -1.04
N MET A 63 -1.15 -4.36 -2.29
CA MET A 63 -2.00 -3.28 -2.76
C MET A 63 -3.48 -3.70 -2.78
N PRO A 64 -4.42 -2.73 -2.70
CA PRO A 64 -5.83 -3.01 -2.88
C PRO A 64 -6.07 -3.60 -4.28
N SER A 65 -6.63 -4.79 -4.33
CA SER A 65 -6.94 -5.49 -5.58
C SER A 65 -8.43 -5.76 -5.70
N ARG A 66 -8.91 -5.77 -6.94
CA ARG A 66 -10.28 -6.12 -7.29
C ARG A 66 -10.26 -7.33 -8.22
N LYS A 67 -11.10 -8.31 -7.92
CA LYS A 67 -11.32 -9.45 -8.80
C LYS A 67 -12.16 -8.99 -10.01
N VAL A 68 -11.65 -9.22 -11.21
CA VAL A 68 -12.37 -9.05 -12.47
C VAL A 68 -12.32 -10.40 -13.16
N ASP A 69 -13.50 -10.97 -13.43
CA ASP A 69 -13.66 -12.35 -13.89
C ASP A 69 -12.98 -13.35 -12.93
N GLU A 70 -11.81 -13.88 -13.30
CA GLU A 70 -11.01 -14.82 -12.50
C GLU A 70 -9.63 -14.26 -12.10
N GLU A 71 -9.25 -13.09 -12.60
CA GLU A 71 -7.97 -12.46 -12.32
C GLU A 71 -8.09 -11.34 -11.27
N TYR A 72 -7.07 -11.20 -10.44
CA TYR A 72 -6.95 -10.08 -9.51
C TYR A 72 -6.12 -8.99 -10.14
N HIS A 73 -6.68 -7.79 -10.23
CA HIS A 73 -5.96 -6.61 -10.68
C HIS A 73 -5.83 -5.61 -9.54
N ASP A 74 -4.63 -5.06 -9.40
CA ASP A 74 -4.38 -3.97 -8.47
C ASP A 74 -5.15 -2.73 -8.91
N VAL A 75 -5.92 -2.17 -7.98
CA VAL A 75 -6.73 -0.96 -8.21
C VAL A 75 -5.83 0.28 -8.23
N CYS A 76 -4.79 0.27 -7.40
CA CYS A 76 -3.76 1.29 -7.37
C CYS A 76 -2.39 0.64 -7.18
N TYR A 77 -1.38 1.23 -7.80
CA TYR A 77 0.00 0.78 -7.69
C TYR A 77 0.94 1.99 -7.79
N PRO A 78 2.03 2.02 -7.02
CA PRO A 78 3.07 3.02 -7.16
C PRO A 78 3.74 2.88 -8.53
N CYS A 79 3.97 4.01 -9.21
CA CYS A 79 4.50 4.03 -10.57
C CYS A 79 6.02 3.82 -10.62
N THR A 80 6.74 4.24 -9.58
CA THR A 80 8.20 4.20 -9.49
C THR A 80 8.65 3.24 -8.39
N LYS A 81 9.87 2.69 -8.52
CA LYS A 81 10.41 1.74 -7.55
C LYS A 81 10.76 2.43 -6.24
N GLU A 82 11.24 3.67 -6.32
CA GLU A 82 11.63 4.49 -5.18
C GLU A 82 10.41 4.78 -4.29
N PHE A 83 9.31 5.24 -4.90
CA PHE A 83 8.07 5.49 -4.17
C PHE A 83 7.44 4.20 -3.64
N ARG A 84 7.58 3.08 -4.36
CA ARG A 84 7.15 1.77 -3.85
C ARG A 84 7.85 1.42 -2.54
N GLN A 85 9.17 1.63 -2.48
CA GLN A 85 9.95 1.33 -1.28
C GLN A 85 9.56 2.25 -0.12
N GLU A 86 9.42 3.55 -0.39
CA GLU A 86 9.00 4.55 0.60
C GLU A 86 7.59 4.24 1.16
N PHE A 87 6.64 3.94 0.27
CA PHE A 87 5.28 3.56 0.64
C PHE A 87 5.24 2.28 1.48
N ASP A 88 5.93 1.22 1.03
CA ASP A 88 5.96 -0.05 1.75
C ASP A 88 6.58 0.14 3.14
N GLN A 89 7.66 0.93 3.25
CA GLN A 89 8.32 1.24 4.52
C GLN A 89 7.38 2.00 5.47
N ALA A 90 6.74 3.07 5.01
CA ALA A 90 5.83 3.88 5.83
C ALA A 90 4.66 3.05 6.40
N VAL A 91 4.12 2.12 5.61
CA VAL A 91 3.04 1.23 6.05
C VAL A 91 3.55 0.19 7.07
N LEU A 92 4.74 -0.37 6.87
CA LEU A 92 5.33 -1.34 7.77
C LEU A 92 5.73 -0.71 9.11
N ASP A 93 6.24 0.52 9.09
CA ASP A 93 6.60 1.26 10.31
C ASP A 93 5.36 1.55 11.16
N ALA A 94 4.29 2.06 10.53
CA ALA A 94 3.01 2.28 11.21
C ALA A 94 2.43 0.98 11.78
N TYR A 95 2.63 -0.15 11.09
CA TYR A 95 2.21 -1.47 11.59
C TYR A 95 3.02 -1.89 12.82
N ALA A 96 4.34 -1.72 12.81
CA ALA A 96 5.19 -2.04 13.95
C ALA A 96 4.79 -1.22 15.19
N GLU A 97 4.50 0.07 15.01
CA GLU A 97 3.99 0.95 16.08
C GLU A 97 2.63 0.48 16.62
N ALA A 98 1.70 0.13 15.74
CA ALA A 98 0.38 -0.36 16.15
C ALA A 98 0.48 -1.66 16.97
N VAL A 99 1.31 -2.61 16.54
CA VAL A 99 1.53 -3.88 17.27
C VAL A 99 2.18 -3.64 18.63
N ALA A 100 3.15 -2.71 18.70
CA ALA A 100 3.77 -2.32 19.96
C ALA A 100 2.76 -1.66 20.93
N SER A 101 1.78 -0.93 20.40
CA SER A 101 0.74 -0.28 21.21
C SER A 101 -0.31 -1.24 21.76
N GLU A 102 -0.66 -2.33 21.06
CA GLU A 102 -1.60 -3.35 21.57
C GLU A 102 -0.96 -4.34 22.56
N SER A 103 0.37 -4.42 22.61
CA SER A 103 1.09 -5.29 23.55
C SER A 103 1.28 -4.66 24.95
N LYS A 104 0.68 -3.50 25.21
CA LYS A 104 0.65 -2.79 26.50
C LYS A 104 -0.71 -2.92 27.16
#